data_AF-A0A0V8D7Y8-F1
#
_entry.id   AF-A0A0V8D7Y8-F1
#
_cell.length_a   1.000
_cell.length_b   1.000
_cell.length_c   1.000
_cell.angle_alpha   90.00
_cell.angle_beta   90.00
_cell.angle_gamma   90.00
#
_symmetry.space_group_name_H-M   'P 1'
#
loop_
_entity.id
_entity.type
_entity.pdbx_description
1 polymer ?
#
loop_
_entity_poly.entity_id
_entity_poly.type
_entity_poly.pdbx_seq_one_letter_code
_entity_poly.pdbx_strand_id
1 'polypeptide(L)' 'MESVYQLLNVDRGVPEVYASAYDLRTLASSAYYLSDKQKLEDLELSFIKKQALKVGLKKIKGTYIEELLEDAGLI' A
#
# COMPACT_ATOMS: atom_id res chain seq x y z
N MET A 1 -4.00 24.87 -14.77
CA MET A 1 -2.64 24.73 -15.36
C MET A 1 -2.74 24.08 -16.73
N GLU A 2 -3.31 22.87 -16.82
CA GLU A 2 -3.49 22.10 -18.06
C GLU A 2 -4.06 22.92 -19.23
N SER A 3 -5.19 23.61 -19.03
CA SER A 3 -5.83 24.37 -20.11
C SER A 3 -4.92 25.45 -20.72
N VAL A 4 -4.12 26.13 -19.90
CA VAL A 4 -3.18 27.16 -20.37
C VAL A 4 -2.01 26.51 -21.11
N TYR A 5 -1.48 25.40 -20.58
CA TYR A 5 -0.33 24.69 -21.15
C TYR A 5 -0.66 24.09 -22.51
N GLN A 6 -1.87 23.54 -22.65
CA GLN A 6 -2.38 22.97 -23.90
C GLN A 6 -2.68 24.05 -24.94
N LEU A 7 -3.33 25.16 -24.56
CA LEU A 7 -3.71 26.22 -25.51
C LEU A 7 -2.50 27.02 -26.03
N LEU A 8 -1.47 27.22 -25.21
CA LEU A 8 -0.29 28.03 -25.56
C LEU A 8 0.94 27.21 -25.96
N ASN A 9 0.81 25.89 -26.09
CA ASN A 9 1.92 24.97 -26.40
C ASN A 9 3.15 25.19 -25.51
N VAL A 10 2.92 25.27 -24.20
CA VAL A 10 3.99 25.49 -23.22
C VAL A 10 4.84 24.21 -23.13
N ASP A 11 6.13 24.31 -23.46
CA ASP A 11 7.08 23.18 -23.43
C ASP A 11 7.57 22.88 -22.00
N ARG A 12 6.64 22.46 -21.15
CA ARG A 12 6.89 22.03 -19.78
C ARG A 12 5.85 21.02 -19.34
N GLY A 13 6.28 19.97 -18.65
CA GLY A 13 5.39 18.95 -18.10
C GLY A 13 4.39 19.51 -17.07
N VAL A 14 3.14 19.09 -17.18
CA VAL A 14 2.13 19.23 -16.11
C VAL A 14 2.28 18.03 -15.17
N PRO A 15 2.41 18.24 -13.85
CA PRO A 15 2.50 17.13 -12.91
C PRO A 15 1.20 16.32 -12.93
N GLU A 16 1.33 15.00 -12.87
CA GLU A 16 0.19 14.10 -12.65
C GLU A 16 -0.40 14.27 -11.24
N VAL A 17 -1.59 13.69 -11.03
CA VAL A 17 -2.12 13.52 -9.67
C VAL A 17 -1.15 12.63 -8.90
N TYR A 18 -0.81 13.02 -7.67
CA TYR A 18 0.13 12.27 -6.84
C TYR A 18 -0.25 10.79 -6.76
N ALA A 19 0.65 9.92 -7.19
CA ALA A 19 0.40 8.50 -7.43
C ALA A 19 0.37 7.64 -6.15
N SER A 20 -0.05 8.19 -5.01
CA SER A 20 -0.11 7.47 -3.71
C SER A 20 -0.96 6.20 -3.77
N ALA A 21 -2.02 6.20 -4.56
CA ALA A 21 -2.89 5.04 -4.77
C ALA A 21 -2.17 3.85 -5.43
N TYR A 22 -0.98 4.07 -6.00
CA TYR A 22 -0.16 3.05 -6.65
C TYR A 22 1.12 2.72 -5.87
N ASP A 23 1.38 3.41 -4.76
CA ASP A 23 2.55 3.15 -3.91
C ASP A 23 2.21 2.07 -2.86
N LEU A 24 2.82 0.90 -2.99
CA LEU A 24 2.63 -0.23 -2.06
C LEU A 24 2.92 0.14 -0.60
N ARG A 25 3.87 1.04 -0.34
CA ARG A 25 4.21 1.49 1.02
C ARG A 25 3.07 2.31 1.61
N THR A 26 2.49 3.18 0.79
CA THR A 26 1.36 4.01 1.20
C THR A 26 0.11 3.15 1.38
N LEU A 27 -0.12 2.16 0.52
CA LEU A 27 -1.22 1.20 0.66
C LEU A 27 -1.07 0.35 1.93
N ALA A 28 0.11 -0.19 2.20
CA ALA A 28 0.40 -0.97 3.41
C ALA A 28 0.21 -0.13 4.68
N SER A 29 0.78 1.08 4.71
CA SER A 29 0.59 2.01 5.81
C SER A 29 -0.89 2.39 6.00
N SER A 30 -1.61 2.66 4.92
CA SER A 30 -3.05 2.96 4.98
C SER A 30 -3.85 1.81 5.58
N ALA A 31 -3.53 0.56 5.22
CA ALA A 31 -4.16 -0.61 5.81
C ALA A 31 -3.94 -0.65 7.33
N TYR A 32 -2.72 -0.44 7.81
CA TYR A 32 -2.40 -0.40 9.24
C TYR A 32 -3.19 0.67 10.01
N TYR A 33 -3.25 1.90 9.48
CA TYR A 33 -3.99 2.97 10.14
C TYR A 33 -5.51 2.79 10.09
N LEU A 34 -6.05 2.21 9.01
CA LEU A 34 -7.49 1.91 8.89
C LEU A 34 -7.94 0.80 9.83
N SER A 35 -7.05 -0.14 10.17
CA SER A 35 -7.31 -1.21 11.13
C SER A 35 -6.93 -0.83 12.57
N ASP A 36 -7.05 0.45 12.95
CA ASP A 36 -6.73 0.93 14.30
C ASP A 36 -5.34 0.49 14.79
N LYS A 37 -4.36 0.43 13.88
CA LYS A 37 -2.97 0.01 14.16
C LYS A 37 -2.82 -1.44 14.62
N GLN A 38 -3.76 -2.31 14.26
CA GLN A 38 -3.67 -3.75 14.49
C GLN A 38 -2.72 -4.42 13.48
N LYS A 39 -2.04 -5.48 13.93
CA LYS A 39 -1.30 -6.37 13.03
C LYS A 39 -2.27 -7.22 12.23
N LEU A 40 -1.82 -7.75 11.09
CA LEU A 40 -2.63 -8.63 10.24
C LEU A 40 -3.15 -9.86 10.98
N GLU A 41 -2.39 -10.40 11.93
CA GLU A 41 -2.79 -11.58 12.71
C GLU A 41 -3.90 -11.29 13.73
N ASP A 42 -4.01 -10.04 14.18
CA ASP A 42 -4.98 -9.60 15.19
C ASP A 42 -6.36 -9.27 14.59
N LEU A 43 -6.44 -9.16 13.26
CA LEU A 43 -7.68 -8.84 12.57
C LEU A 43 -8.75 -9.93 12.77
N GLU A 44 -9.98 -9.49 12.97
CA GLU A 44 -11.16 -10.36 13.02
C GLU A 44 -11.52 -10.88 11.62
N LEU A 45 -10.82 -11.93 11.21
CA LEU A 45 -11.02 -12.61 9.94
C LEU A 45 -11.74 -13.95 10.12
N SER A 46 -12.52 -14.35 9.12
CA SER A 46 -13.09 -15.70 9.06
C SER A 46 -11.99 -16.76 9.03
N PHE A 47 -12.29 -17.98 9.47
CA PHE A 47 -11.31 -19.07 9.59
C PHE A 47 -10.50 -19.30 8.30
N ILE A 48 -11.18 -19.31 7.14
CA ILE A 48 -10.54 -19.49 5.82
C ILE A 48 -9.53 -18.37 5.55
N LYS A 49 -9.90 -17.11 5.83
CA LYS A 49 -9.03 -15.95 5.64
C LYS A 49 -7.83 -15.98 6.59
N LYS A 50 -8.03 -16.35 7.87
CA LYS A 50 -6.92 -16.53 8.83
C LYS A 50 -5.93 -17.60 8.36
N GLN A 51 -6.42 -18.71 7.82
CA GLN A 51 -5.55 -19.76 7.31
C GLN A 51 -4.78 -19.32 6.05
N ALA A 52 -5.45 -18.62 5.14
CA ALA A 52 -4.81 -18.04 3.96
C ALA A 52 -3.71 -17.03 4.34
N LEU A 53 -3.97 -16.17 5.33
CA LEU A 53 -2.98 -15.22 5.85
C LEU A 53 -1.74 -15.95 6.38
N LYS A 54 -1.92 -16.96 7.25
CA LYS A 54 -0.79 -17.74 7.79
C LYS A 54 0.07 -18.39 6.70
N VAL A 55 -0.57 -18.95 5.67
CA VAL A 55 0.14 -19.53 4.53
C VAL A 55 0.87 -18.45 3.72
N GLY A 56 0.24 -17.29 3.53
CA GLY A 56 0.83 -16.12 2.87
C GLY A 56 2.08 -15.63 3.60
N LEU A 57 1.98 -15.36 4.90
CA LEU A 57 3.10 -14.92 5.75
C LEU A 57 4.26 -15.93 5.71
N LYS A 58 3.96 -17.23 5.79
CA LYS A 58 5.00 -18.27 5.67
C LYS A 58 5.71 -18.26 4.32
N LYS A 59 5.03 -17.90 3.23
CA LYS A 59 5.62 -17.86 1.88
C LYS A 59 6.51 -16.63 1.65
N ILE A 60 6.16 -15.49 2.24
CA ILE A 60 6.90 -14.24 2.07
C ILE A 60 8.04 -14.09 3.08
N LYS A 61 8.20 -15.03 4.02
CA LYS A 61 9.27 -15.02 5.01
C LYS A 61 10.65 -14.98 4.34
N GLY A 62 11.51 -14.09 4.81
CA GLY A 62 12.85 -13.80 4.31
C GLY A 62 12.86 -13.01 3.00
N THR A 63 11.77 -12.30 2.65
CA THR A 63 11.68 -11.53 1.40
C THR A 63 11.49 -10.05 1.67
N TYR A 64 11.74 -9.22 0.65
CA TYR A 64 11.48 -7.78 0.71
C TYR A 64 10.00 -7.43 1.00
N ILE A 65 9.06 -8.34 0.69
CA ILE A 65 7.65 -8.13 1.03
C ILE A 65 7.44 -8.22 2.54
N GLU A 66 8.17 -9.10 3.23
CA GLU A 66 8.15 -9.17 4.70
C GLU A 66 8.67 -7.88 5.30
N GLU A 67 9.84 -7.41 4.86
CA GLU A 67 10.42 -6.12 5.31
C GLU A 67 9.45 -4.94 5.11
N LEU A 68 8.77 -4.87 3.96
CA LEU A 68 7.81 -3.79 3.68
C LEU A 68 6.58 -3.85 4.60
N LEU A 69 6.14 -5.04 5.00
CA LEU A 69 5.03 -5.19 5.95
C LEU A 69 5.48 -4.91 7.39
N GLU A 70 6.72 -5.26 7.76
CA GLU A 70 7.33 -4.90 9.05
C GLU A 70 7.45 -3.38 9.19
N ASP A 71 7.99 -2.69 8.17
CA ASP A 71 8.12 -1.24 8.12
C ASP A 71 6.76 -0.52 8.24
N ALA A 72 5.70 -1.13 7.69
CA ALA A 72 4.34 -0.62 7.78
C ALA A 72 3.65 -0.91 9.14
N GLY A 73 4.26 -1.71 10.02
CA GLY A 73 3.69 -2.14 11.30
C GLY A 73 2.62 -3.24 11.19
N LEU A 74 2.51 -3.89 10.03
CA LEU A 74 1.46 -4.87 9.73
C LEU A 74 1.77 -6.29 10.25
N ILE A 75 3.04 -6.61 10.50
CA ILE A 75 3.46 -7.92 11.04
C ILE A 75 4.40 -7.77 12.23
#